data_AF-A0AAF0F535-F1
#
_entry.id   AF-A0AAF0F535-F1
#
_cell.length_a   1.000
_cell.length_b   1.000
_cell.length_c   1.000
_cell.angle_alpha   90.00
_cell.angle_beta   90.00
_cell.angle_gamma   90.00
#
_symmetry.space_group_name_H-M   'P 1'
#
loop_
_entity.id
_entity.type
_entity.pdbx_description
1 polymer ?
#
loop_
_entity_poly.entity_id
_entity_poly.type
_entity_poly.pdbx_seq_one_letter_code
_entity_poly.pdbx_strand_id
1 'polypeptide(L)'
;MSFTPPYKYVDADALAQELRSRAAQPKKLAVVDVRDDDYEGGHIVGAIHAPSSTFLDRVDSLVKDMADYEQVVFHCSLSQQRGPKSARIFRETRDAQTAAGKLSGATEQQVLVLRDGFANFGPKFKDDKDLVQDWDEESWKWR
;
A
#
# COMPACT_ATOMS: atom_id res chain seq x y z
N MET A 1 0.69 -11.51 26.47
CA MET A 1 0.02 -10.31 25.91
C MET A 1 -0.07 -10.52 24.41
N SER A 2 -1.27 -10.52 23.82
CA SER A 2 -1.41 -10.64 22.36
C SER A 2 -0.90 -9.35 21.71
N PHE A 3 0.19 -9.42 20.96
CA PHE A 3 0.66 -8.30 20.15
C PHE A 3 -0.35 -8.10 19.01
N THR A 4 -1.20 -7.09 19.12
CA THR A 4 -2.08 -6.68 18.01
C THR A 4 -1.26 -5.81 17.07
N PRO A 5 -1.06 -6.21 15.80
CA PRO A 5 -0.33 -5.38 14.85
C PRO A 5 -1.06 -4.03 14.65
N PRO A 6 -0.33 -2.93 14.46
CA PRO A 6 -0.91 -1.59 14.31
C PRO A 6 -1.52 -1.34 12.92
N TYR A 7 -1.87 -2.41 12.21
CA TYR A 7 -2.48 -2.42 10.88
C TYR A 7 -3.45 -3.60 10.77
N LYS A 8 -4.38 -3.52 9.81
CA LYS A 8 -5.29 -4.63 9.47
C LYS A 8 -4.99 -5.19 8.09
N TYR A 9 -5.49 -6.37 7.78
CA TYR A 9 -5.40 -6.92 6.42
C TYR A 9 -6.66 -6.57 5.63
N VAL A 10 -6.50 -6.36 4.33
CA VAL A 10 -7.58 -6.21 3.35
C VAL A 10 -7.39 -7.24 2.24
N ASP A 11 -8.49 -7.83 1.77
CA ASP A 11 -8.45 -8.82 0.70
C ASP A 11 -8.49 -8.14 -0.69
N ALA A 12 -8.06 -8.87 -1.71
CA ALA A 12 -7.91 -8.34 -3.06
C ALA A 12 -9.23 -7.80 -3.65
N ASP A 13 -10.36 -8.49 -3.44
CA ASP A 13 -11.67 -8.04 -3.93
C ASP A 13 -12.14 -6.75 -3.26
N ALA A 14 -11.93 -6.62 -1.95
CA ALA A 14 -12.28 -5.43 -1.19
C ALA A 14 -11.45 -4.22 -1.64
N LEU A 15 -10.14 -4.43 -1.86
CA LEU A 15 -9.28 -3.38 -2.41
C LEU A 15 -9.71 -2.98 -3.82
N ALA A 16 -10.04 -3.94 -4.69
CA ALA A 16 -10.51 -3.67 -6.04
C ALA A 16 -11.81 -2.84 -6.05
N GLN A 17 -12.76 -3.15 -5.18
CA GLN A 17 -13.99 -2.38 -5.04
C GLN A 17 -13.71 -0.93 -4.59
N GLU A 18 -12.82 -0.75 -3.62
CA GLU A 18 -12.41 0.58 -3.15
C GLU A 18 -11.69 1.37 -4.25
N LEU A 19 -10.78 0.75 -4.99
CA LEU A 19 -10.07 1.36 -6.11
C LEU A 19 -11.02 1.83 -7.22
N ARG A 20 -12.06 1.06 -7.54
CA ARG A 20 -13.09 1.49 -8.49
C ARG A 20 -13.87 2.71 -7.99
N SER A 21 -14.07 2.83 -6.68
CA SER A 21 -14.73 4.01 -6.07
C SER A 21 -13.82 5.23 -5.93
N ARG A 22 -12.50 5.07 -6.09
CA ARG A 22 -11.49 6.13 -5.93
C ARG A 22 -11.70 7.31 -6.88
N ALA A 23 -12.25 7.09 -8.07
CA ALA A 23 -12.55 8.16 -9.01
C ALA A 23 -13.55 9.18 -8.44
N ALA A 24 -14.49 8.73 -7.59
CA ALA A 24 -15.45 9.61 -6.91
C ALA A 24 -14.85 10.25 -5.65
N GLN A 25 -13.85 9.61 -5.02
CA GLN A 25 -13.23 10.05 -3.76
C GLN A 25 -11.71 9.85 -3.78
N PRO A 26 -10.96 10.75 -4.45
CA PRO A 26 -9.53 10.55 -4.73
C PRO A 26 -8.63 10.55 -3.49
N LYS A 27 -9.08 11.16 -2.39
CA LYS A 27 -8.35 11.20 -1.10
C LYS A 27 -8.80 10.11 -0.11
N LYS A 28 -9.73 9.23 -0.49
CA LYS A 28 -10.18 8.18 0.43
C LYS A 28 -9.12 7.10 0.64
N LEU A 29 -8.46 6.67 -0.43
CA LEU A 29 -7.55 5.53 -0.43
C LEU A 29 -6.24 5.86 -1.16
N ALA A 30 -5.11 5.58 -0.50
CA ALA A 30 -3.80 5.48 -1.12
C ALA A 30 -3.28 4.04 -1.08
N VAL A 31 -2.58 3.63 -2.12
CA VAL A 31 -1.90 2.32 -2.19
C VAL A 31 -0.39 2.56 -2.28
N VAL A 32 0.37 1.86 -1.44
CA VAL A 32 1.83 1.91 -1.41
C VAL A 32 2.39 0.54 -1.75
N ASP A 33 3.10 0.47 -2.86
CA ASP A 33 3.84 -0.72 -3.29
C ASP A 33 5.27 -0.63 -2.77
N VAL A 34 5.64 -1.57 -1.88
CA VAL A 34 6.99 -1.63 -1.29
C VAL A 34 7.87 -2.73 -1.90
N ARG A 35 7.51 -3.26 -3.08
CA ARG A 35 8.38 -4.14 -3.86
C ARG A 35 9.65 -3.41 -4.28
N ASP A 36 10.73 -4.18 -4.40
CA ASP A 36 12.04 -3.69 -4.83
C ASP A 36 12.18 -4.02 -6.32
N ASP A 37 13.15 -4.85 -6.71
CA ASP A 37 13.33 -5.27 -8.12
C ASP A 37 12.14 -6.11 -8.63
N ASP A 38 11.37 -6.71 -7.72
CA ASP A 38 10.16 -7.48 -8.04
C ASP A 38 8.93 -6.61 -8.35
N TYR A 39 9.11 -5.30 -8.49
CA TYR A 39 8.07 -4.37 -8.95
C TYR A 39 7.74 -4.55 -10.43
N GLU A 40 8.73 -4.93 -11.25
CA GLU A 40 8.55 -5.20 -12.68
C GLU A 40 7.56 -6.34 -12.93
N GLY A 41 6.81 -6.24 -14.04
CA GLY A 41 5.75 -7.17 -14.42
C GLY A 41 4.33 -6.66 -14.14
N GLY A 42 4.19 -5.40 -13.73
CA GLY A 42 2.91 -4.74 -13.51
C GLY A 42 2.68 -4.32 -12.07
N HIS A 43 1.74 -3.40 -11.88
CA HIS A 43 1.43 -2.82 -10.57
C HIS A 43 -0.01 -2.29 -10.49
N ILE A 44 -0.46 -2.02 -9.27
CA ILE A 44 -1.80 -1.48 -9.00
C ILE A 44 -1.89 -0.04 -9.53
N VAL A 45 -2.99 0.29 -10.21
CA VAL A 45 -3.19 1.60 -10.82
C VAL A 45 -3.10 2.73 -9.80
N GLY A 46 -2.24 3.69 -10.09
CA GLY A 46 -2.00 4.86 -9.26
C GLY A 46 -1.47 4.53 -7.85
N ALA A 47 -0.82 3.37 -7.67
CA ALA A 47 -0.06 3.06 -6.47
C ALA A 47 1.26 3.86 -6.43
N ILE A 48 1.68 4.25 -5.24
CA ILE A 48 2.94 4.94 -4.99
C ILE A 48 4.02 3.89 -4.74
N HIS A 49 5.07 3.89 -5.56
CA HIS A 49 6.19 2.97 -5.41
C HIS A 49 7.21 3.49 -4.38
N ALA A 50 7.29 2.80 -3.24
CA ALA A 50 8.18 3.10 -2.14
C ALA A 50 8.95 1.83 -1.68
N PRO A 51 9.96 1.38 -2.45
CA PRO A 51 10.73 0.16 -2.19
C PRO A 51 11.19 0.00 -0.75
N SER A 52 11.08 -1.23 -0.24
CA SER A 52 11.39 -1.57 1.15
C SER A 52 12.84 -1.27 1.54
N SER A 53 13.76 -1.40 0.59
CA SER A 53 15.20 -1.11 0.75
C SER A 53 15.50 0.33 1.11
N THR A 54 14.71 1.29 0.61
CA THR A 54 14.88 2.75 0.82
C THR A 54 13.72 3.36 1.60
N PHE A 55 12.89 2.52 2.22
CA PHE A 55 11.65 2.97 2.85
C PHE A 55 11.88 3.87 4.07
N LEU A 56 12.92 3.58 4.86
CA LEU A 56 13.25 4.37 6.06
C LEU A 56 13.61 5.82 5.73
N ASP A 57 14.27 6.05 4.58
CA ASP A 57 14.67 7.39 4.18
C ASP A 57 13.48 8.22 3.64
N ARG A 58 12.42 7.53 3.18
CA ARG A 58 11.25 8.14 2.54
C ARG A 58 9.99 8.16 3.41
N VAL A 59 9.97 7.46 4.54
CA VAL A 59 8.76 7.35 5.35
C VAL A 59 8.29 8.72 5.87
N ASP A 60 9.22 9.61 6.23
CA ASP A 60 8.88 10.95 6.71
C ASP A 60 8.18 11.82 5.66
N SER A 61 8.57 11.72 4.39
CA SER A 61 7.87 12.40 3.29
C SER A 61 6.55 11.69 2.97
N LEU A 62 6.56 10.36 2.93
CA LEU A 62 5.37 9.55 2.62
C LEU A 62 4.23 9.83 3.61
N VAL A 63 4.54 9.95 4.91
CA VAL A 63 3.56 10.30 5.95
C VAL A 63 2.94 11.68 5.72
N LYS A 64 3.73 12.65 5.24
CA LYS A 64 3.22 13.99 4.93
C LYS A 64 2.36 14.00 3.68
N ASP A 65 2.82 13.34 2.62
CA ASP A 65 2.10 13.23 1.34
C ASP A 65 0.77 12.50 1.52
N MET A 66 0.73 11.53 2.45
CA MET A 66 -0.45 10.76 2.77
C MET A 66 -1.29 11.33 3.92
N ALA A 67 -0.97 12.51 4.45
CA ALA A 67 -1.62 13.03 5.66
C ALA A 67 -3.13 13.22 5.51
N ASP A 68 -3.59 13.56 4.30
CA ASP A 68 -4.99 13.81 4.00
C ASP A 68 -5.79 12.53 3.64
N TYR A 69 -5.13 11.38 3.52
CA TYR A 69 -5.80 10.15 3.12
C TYR A 69 -6.48 9.48 4.31
N GLU A 70 -7.70 8.99 4.12
CA GLU A 70 -8.41 8.25 5.16
C GLU A 70 -7.81 6.85 5.37
N GLN A 71 -7.38 6.20 4.27
CA GLN A 71 -6.87 4.84 4.28
C GLN A 71 -5.59 4.72 3.45
N VAL A 72 -4.60 4.00 3.99
CA VAL A 72 -3.35 3.69 3.29
C VAL A 72 -3.14 2.18 3.30
N VAL A 73 -3.09 1.58 2.12
CA VAL A 73 -2.88 0.14 1.93
C VAL A 73 -1.45 -0.10 1.47
N PHE A 74 -0.70 -0.85 2.26
CA PHE A 74 0.64 -1.32 1.91
C PHE A 74 0.59 -2.72 1.31
N HIS A 75 1.46 -2.99 0.34
CA HIS A 75 1.66 -4.34 -0.14
C HIS A 75 3.09 -4.57 -0.62
N CYS A 76 3.50 -5.83 -0.67
CA CYS A 76 4.67 -6.23 -1.47
C CYS A 76 4.26 -7.32 -2.46
N SER A 77 5.18 -8.21 -2.85
CA SER A 77 4.83 -9.34 -3.73
C SER A 77 3.88 -10.33 -3.03
N LEU A 78 4.20 -10.77 -1.81
CA LEU A 78 3.36 -11.71 -1.03
C LEU A 78 2.76 -11.11 0.25
N SER A 79 3.14 -9.88 0.60
CA SER A 79 2.77 -9.19 1.85
C SER A 79 3.04 -9.97 3.15
N GLN A 80 4.06 -10.83 3.18
CA GLN A 80 4.42 -11.63 4.37
C GLN A 80 5.47 -10.96 5.28
N GLN A 81 6.33 -10.11 4.73
CA GLN A 81 7.43 -9.47 5.46
C GLN A 81 7.52 -7.97 5.19
N ARG A 82 7.86 -7.59 3.94
CA ARG A 82 8.10 -6.18 3.55
C ARG A 82 6.85 -5.32 3.74
N GLY A 83 5.69 -5.74 3.24
CA GLY A 83 4.41 -5.01 3.41
C GLY A 83 4.06 -4.73 4.88
N PRO A 84 3.96 -5.77 5.75
CA PRO A 84 3.71 -5.61 7.18
C PRO A 84 4.75 -4.73 7.91
N LYS A 85 6.04 -4.89 7.58
CA LYS A 85 7.12 -4.09 8.16
C LYS A 85 6.95 -2.61 7.81
N SER A 86 6.73 -2.29 6.54
CA SER A 86 6.56 -0.91 6.09
C SER A 86 5.29 -0.27 6.67
N ALA A 87 4.18 -1.01 6.73
CA ALA A 87 2.94 -0.55 7.35
C ALA A 87 3.14 -0.19 8.83
N ARG A 88 3.86 -1.03 9.58
CA ARG A 88 4.21 -0.75 10.99
C ARG A 88 5.05 0.51 11.13
N ILE A 89 6.14 0.61 10.36
CA ILE A 89 7.05 1.77 10.40
C ILE A 89 6.29 3.04 10.06
N PHE A 90 5.48 3.04 9.00
CA PHE A 90 4.65 4.17 8.61
C PHE A 90 3.73 4.63 9.73
N ARG A 91 3.04 3.68 10.38
CA ARG A 91 2.12 4.00 11.47
C ARG A 91 2.84 4.59 12.68
N GLU A 92 3.98 4.01 13.07
CA GLU A 92 4.81 4.51 14.17
C GLU A 92 5.35 5.92 13.87
N THR A 93 5.84 6.18 12.64
CA THR A 93 6.32 7.50 12.22
C THR A 93 5.19 8.53 12.21
N ARG A 94 4.00 8.18 11.70
CA ARG A 94 2.82 9.06 11.72
C ARG A 94 2.42 9.43 13.14
N ASP A 95 2.35 8.46 14.04
CA ASP A 95 1.94 8.69 15.43
C ASP A 95 2.97 9.59 16.14
N ALA A 96 4.28 9.38 15.90
CA ALA A 96 5.34 10.25 16.40
C ALA A 96 5.25 11.69 15.86
N GLN A 97 4.98 11.86 14.56
CA GLN A 97 4.83 13.18 13.95
C GLN A 97 3.54 13.90 14.40
N THR A 98 2.45 13.15 14.62
CA THR A 98 1.19 13.67 15.17
C THR A 98 1.37 14.13 16.61
N ALA A 99 2.03 13.32 17.45
CA ALA A 99 2.35 13.68 18.84
C ALA A 99 3.27 14.90 18.93
N ALA A 100 4.16 15.09 17.95
CA ALA A 100 5.01 16.27 17.84
C ALA A 100 4.30 17.52 17.26
N GLY A 101 3.00 17.44 16.93
CA GLY A 101 2.23 18.54 16.34
C GLY A 101 2.64 18.92 14.92
N LYS A 102 3.35 18.03 14.20
CA LYS A 102 3.86 18.27 12.85
C LYS A 102 2.88 17.86 11.75
N LEU A 103 1.82 17.13 12.09
CA LEU A 103 0.75 16.68 11.19
C LEU A 103 -0.58 17.31 11.61
N SER A 104 -1.29 17.88 10.63
CA SER A 104 -2.65 18.43 10.78
C SER A 104 -3.68 17.67 9.93
N GLY A 105 -3.33 16.49 9.42
CA GLY A 105 -4.14 15.67 8.53
C GLY A 105 -5.25 14.88 9.24
N ALA A 106 -5.84 13.90 8.55
CA ALA A 106 -6.92 13.07 9.08
C ALA A 106 -6.54 12.48 10.44
N THR A 107 -7.33 12.76 11.48
CA THR A 107 -7.02 12.40 12.88
C THR A 107 -6.88 10.89 13.06
N GLU A 108 -7.69 10.10 12.34
CA GLU A 108 -7.67 8.64 12.36
C GLU A 108 -7.51 8.04 10.95
N GLN A 109 -6.27 7.95 10.49
CA GLN A 109 -5.94 7.23 9.25
C GLN A 109 -5.85 5.72 9.49
N GLN A 110 -6.53 4.92 8.66
CA GLN A 110 -6.43 3.46 8.71
C GLN A 110 -5.23 2.97 7.89
N VAL A 111 -4.37 2.18 8.54
CA VAL A 111 -3.26 1.50 7.86
C VAL A 111 -3.64 0.05 7.63
N LEU A 112 -3.59 -0.36 6.36
CA LEU A 112 -4.00 -1.66 5.88
C LEU A 112 -2.84 -2.36 5.16
N VAL A 113 -2.87 -3.69 5.10
CA VAL A 113 -1.95 -4.51 4.31
C VAL A 113 -2.76 -5.38 3.38
N LEU A 114 -2.46 -5.33 2.08
CA LEU A 114 -3.10 -6.22 1.10
C LEU A 114 -2.66 -7.66 1.35
N ARG A 115 -3.61 -8.52 1.67
CA ARG A 115 -3.38 -9.96 1.86
C ARG A 115 -2.88 -10.58 0.56
N ASP A 116 -1.90 -11.47 0.68
CA ASP A 116 -1.24 -12.20 -0.41
C ASP A 116 -0.51 -11.33 -1.45
N GLY A 117 -0.48 -10.00 -1.22
CA GLY A 117 0.27 -9.03 -2.01
C GLY A 117 -0.12 -8.98 -3.50
N PHE A 118 0.80 -8.46 -4.30
CA PHE A 118 0.60 -8.32 -5.74
C PHE A 118 0.58 -9.67 -6.48
N ALA A 119 1.19 -10.72 -5.92
CA ALA A 119 1.18 -12.06 -6.52
C ALA A 119 -0.23 -12.66 -6.61
N ASN A 120 -1.14 -12.28 -5.72
CA ASN A 120 -2.55 -12.65 -5.82
C ASN A 120 -3.36 -11.59 -6.58
N PHE A 121 -3.18 -10.31 -6.27
CA PHE A 121 -3.96 -9.22 -6.87
C PHE A 121 -3.71 -9.07 -8.38
N GLY A 122 -2.44 -9.10 -8.80
CA GLY A 122 -2.02 -8.90 -10.18
C GLY A 122 -2.66 -9.91 -11.14
N PRO A 123 -2.38 -11.23 -11.01
CA PRO A 123 -2.98 -12.25 -11.88
C PRO A 123 -4.50 -12.27 -11.84
N LYS A 124 -5.11 -11.93 -10.70
CA LYS A 124 -6.57 -11.92 -10.53
C LYS A 124 -7.26 -10.77 -11.28
N PHE A 125 -6.62 -9.61 -11.36
CA PHE A 125 -7.19 -8.40 -11.99
C PHE A 125 -6.41 -7.94 -13.22
N LYS A 126 -5.56 -8.80 -13.79
CA LYS A 126 -4.70 -8.46 -14.95
C LYS A 126 -5.46 -7.96 -16.18
N ASP A 127 -6.69 -8.43 -16.37
CA ASP A 127 -7.55 -8.05 -17.50
C ASP A 127 -8.27 -6.71 -17.27
N ASP A 128 -8.24 -6.18 -16.03
CA ASP A 128 -8.88 -4.92 -15.64
C ASP A 128 -7.84 -3.78 -15.59
N LYS A 129 -7.82 -2.99 -16.67
CA LYS A 129 -6.88 -1.86 -16.84
C LYS A 129 -7.10 -0.71 -15.88
N ASP A 130 -8.26 -0.66 -15.21
CA ASP A 130 -8.54 0.34 -14.18
C ASP A 130 -7.95 -0.09 -12.81
N LEU A 131 -7.52 -1.34 -12.68
CA LEU A 131 -6.95 -1.90 -11.45
C LEU A 131 -5.47 -2.25 -11.58
N VAL A 132 -5.04 -2.79 -12.72
CA VAL A 132 -3.65 -3.19 -12.98
C VAL A 132 -3.13 -2.48 -14.23
N GLN A 133 -1.97 -1.85 -14.10
CA GLN A 133 -1.24 -1.22 -15.20
C GLN A 133 0.11 -1.90 -15.44
N ASP A 134 0.61 -1.73 -16.67
CA ASP A 134 1.90 -2.26 -17.14
C ASP A 134 2.08 -3.77 -16.91
N TRP A 135 0.98 -4.51 -17.03
CA TRP A 135 1.00 -5.97 -16.90
C TRP A 135 1.81 -6.60 -18.04
N ASP A 136 2.84 -7.35 -17.68
CA ASP A 136 3.67 -8.10 -18.64
C ASP A 136 3.53 -9.60 -18.40
N GLU A 137 2.80 -10.29 -19.27
CA GLU A 137 2.59 -11.74 -19.15
C GLU A 137 3.89 -12.56 -19.21
N GLU A 138 4.93 -12.10 -19.90
CA GLU A 138 6.19 -12.82 -20.00
C GLU A 138 6.93 -12.85 -18.66
N SER A 139 6.92 -11.74 -17.93
CA SER A 139 7.48 -11.62 -16.58
C SER A 139 6.83 -12.57 -15.55
N TRP A 140 5.59 -13.03 -15.78
CA TRP A 140 4.87 -13.93 -14.88
C TRP A 140 4.92 -15.40 -15.28
N LYS A 141 5.37 -15.72 -16.49
CA LYS A 141 5.41 -17.10 -16.99
C LYS A 141 6.29 -18.04 -16.17
N TRP A 142 7.24 -17.50 -15.40
CA TRP A 142 8.26 -18.24 -14.65
C TRP A 142 8.31 -17.89 -13.15
N ARG A 143 7.30 -17.17 -12.64
CA ARG A 143 7.20 -16.75 -11.23
C ARG A 143 6.33 -17.68 -10.40
#